data_AF-A0A7J9RJN6-F1
#
_entry.id   AF-A0A7J9RJN6-F1
#
_cell.length_a   1.000
_cell.length_b   1.000
_cell.length_c   1.000
_cell.angle_alpha   90.00
_cell.angle_beta   90.00
_cell.angle_gamma   90.00
#
_symmetry.space_group_name_H-M   'P 1'
#
loop_
_entity.id
_entity.type
_entity.pdbx_description
1 polymer ?
#
loop_
_entity_poly.entity_id
_entity_poly.type
_entity_poly.pdbx_seq_one_letter_code
_entity_poly.pdbx_strand_id
1 'polypeptide(L)'
;MAQNRLYFGYGSNLDWDDWKRFCMERGADPHGLMEREPAWLLGHHLKFHYYSSGRGGGAADVVPVDEYHATPGALFEVDEEAWLTLLEKEGAPRYYEEKEVLVVGQDGTIHKATTFTVCEHRQKPHFVCPTDDYQGLIRTGLTDRNLPTFGLDQAMVHRFDSPTIDHLFIYGTLMTGQVRHQHLEPFILAKSNAQTNGVLHHLGTYPGMRMGEGIVHGELIHISDVEACLKRMDEIEGFLGFGRNDSLFDRTIIQVQSDSGTVWAWTYVYADHVGDDSIIDSGRWN
;
A
#
# COMPACT_ATOMS: atom_id res chain seq x y z
N MET A 1 -22.82 -19.55 -1.08
CA MET A 1 -21.98 -18.90 -2.11
C MET A 1 -20.56 -19.02 -1.59
N ALA A 2 -19.65 -19.63 -2.36
CA ALA A 2 -18.24 -19.69 -1.96
C ALA A 2 -17.74 -18.25 -1.80
N GLN A 3 -17.05 -17.96 -0.70
CA GLN A 3 -16.55 -16.62 -0.42
C GLN A 3 -15.30 -16.40 -1.27
N ASN A 4 -15.33 -15.40 -2.16
CA ASN A 4 -14.16 -14.99 -2.93
C ASN A 4 -13.02 -14.63 -1.98
N ARG A 5 -11.80 -15.04 -2.34
CA ARG A 5 -10.59 -14.74 -1.55
C ARG A 5 -10.00 -13.41 -2.02
N LEU A 6 -9.48 -12.62 -1.09
CA LEU A 6 -8.68 -11.46 -1.43
C LEU A 6 -7.24 -11.86 -1.68
N TYR A 7 -6.72 -11.48 -2.86
CA TYR A 7 -5.36 -11.72 -3.31
C TYR A 7 -4.65 -10.40 -3.60
N PHE A 8 -3.41 -10.25 -3.14
CA PHE A 8 -2.57 -9.11 -3.49
C PHE A 8 -1.51 -9.50 -4.52
N GLY A 9 -1.58 -8.91 -5.70
CA GLY A 9 -0.59 -9.08 -6.76
C GLY A 9 0.41 -7.92 -6.78
N TYR A 10 1.70 -8.25 -6.88
CA TYR A 10 2.80 -7.26 -6.97
C TYR A 10 3.81 -7.58 -8.09
N GLY A 11 3.67 -8.73 -8.74
CA GLY A 11 4.55 -9.22 -9.80
C GLY A 11 3.85 -9.25 -11.15
N SER A 12 4.10 -10.30 -11.95
CA SER A 12 3.48 -10.45 -13.27
C SER A 12 1.96 -10.58 -13.27
N ASN A 13 1.32 -10.90 -12.13
CA ASN A 13 -0.15 -10.94 -12.06
C ASN A 13 -0.80 -9.55 -12.17
N LEU A 14 0.00 -8.48 -12.17
CA LEU A 14 -0.45 -7.14 -12.56
C LEU A 14 -0.73 -7.01 -14.07
N ASP A 15 -0.20 -7.92 -14.89
CA ASP A 15 -0.37 -7.94 -16.34
C ASP A 15 -1.46 -8.96 -16.73
N TRP A 16 -2.56 -8.44 -17.29
CA TRP A 16 -3.71 -9.26 -17.67
C TRP A 16 -3.38 -10.26 -18.78
N ASP A 17 -2.56 -9.87 -19.75
CA ASP A 17 -2.23 -10.74 -20.88
C ASP A 17 -1.30 -11.89 -20.46
N ASP A 18 -0.41 -11.68 -19.51
CA ASP A 18 0.41 -12.72 -18.88
C ASP A 18 -0.44 -13.74 -18.11
N TRP A 19 -1.40 -13.25 -17.31
CA TRP A 19 -2.36 -14.12 -16.62
C TRP A 19 -3.23 -14.90 -17.60
N LYS A 20 -3.82 -14.22 -18.59
CA LYS A 20 -4.70 -14.81 -19.59
C LYS A 20 -3.98 -15.88 -20.42
N ARG A 21 -2.74 -15.61 -20.86
CA ARG A 21 -1.91 -16.58 -21.57
C ARG A 21 -1.68 -17.84 -20.72
N PHE A 22 -1.33 -17.68 -19.45
CA PHE A 22 -1.11 -18.80 -18.53
C PHE A 22 -2.36 -19.69 -18.39
N CYS A 23 -3.54 -19.07 -18.26
CA CYS A 23 -4.82 -19.77 -18.15
C CYS A 23 -5.17 -20.52 -19.45
N MET A 24 -5.01 -19.87 -20.60
CA MET A 24 -5.30 -20.47 -21.91
C MET A 24 -4.45 -21.71 -22.20
N GLU A 25 -3.17 -21.70 -21.81
CA GLU A 25 -2.27 -22.85 -21.95
C GLU A 25 -2.71 -24.07 -21.12
N ARG A 26 -3.55 -23.87 -20.10
CA ARG A 26 -4.04 -24.90 -19.17
C ARG A 26 -5.53 -25.20 -19.32
N GLY A 27 -6.23 -24.49 -20.20
CA GLY A 27 -7.68 -24.60 -20.34
C GLY A 27 -8.45 -24.09 -19.13
N ALA A 28 -7.88 -23.17 -18.34
CA ALA A 28 -8.53 -22.53 -17.20
C ALA A 28 -9.23 -21.22 -17.61
N ASP A 29 -10.26 -20.81 -16.86
CA ASP A 29 -10.93 -19.52 -17.05
C ASP A 29 -10.13 -18.36 -16.42
N PRO A 30 -9.66 -17.38 -17.20
CA PRO A 30 -8.93 -16.23 -16.65
C PRO A 30 -9.82 -15.26 -15.88
N HIS A 31 -11.15 -15.30 -16.04
CA HIS A 31 -12.06 -14.29 -15.49
C HIS A 31 -12.31 -14.42 -13.98
N GLY A 32 -11.90 -15.53 -13.36
CA GLY A 32 -11.99 -15.72 -11.92
C GLY A 32 -10.98 -14.89 -11.11
N LEU A 33 -9.98 -14.27 -11.75
CA LEU A 33 -9.08 -13.29 -11.14
C LEU A 33 -9.58 -11.89 -11.46
N MET A 34 -10.40 -11.33 -10.58
CA MET A 34 -11.05 -10.04 -10.78
C MET A 34 -10.30 -8.95 -10.03
N GLU A 35 -9.74 -7.99 -10.76
CA GLU A 35 -9.13 -6.82 -10.12
C GLU A 35 -10.19 -5.98 -9.43
N ARG A 36 -9.96 -5.65 -8.16
CA ARG A 36 -10.81 -4.77 -7.37
C ARG A 36 -10.30 -3.34 -7.45
N GLU A 37 -9.03 -3.12 -7.14
CA GLU A 37 -8.43 -1.77 -7.09
C GLU A 37 -6.89 -1.79 -6.98
N PRO A 38 -6.21 -0.69 -7.34
CA PRO A 38 -4.83 -0.43 -6.94
C PRO A 38 -4.70 -0.42 -5.41
N ALA A 39 -3.62 -0.99 -4.88
CA ALA A 39 -3.48 -1.18 -3.45
C ALA A 39 -2.01 -1.18 -2.99
N TRP A 40 -1.82 -1.12 -1.68
CA TRP A 40 -0.51 -1.07 -1.03
C TRP A 40 -0.34 -2.18 -0.01
N LEU A 41 0.69 -3.02 -0.18
CA LEU A 41 1.09 -4.01 0.82
C LEU A 41 1.93 -3.36 1.91
N LEU A 42 1.42 -3.37 3.14
CA LEU A 42 2.06 -2.73 4.28
C LEU A 42 3.29 -3.49 4.75
N GLY A 43 4.35 -2.73 5.02
CA GLY A 43 5.59 -3.16 5.65
C GLY A 43 6.48 -4.10 4.86
N HIS A 44 6.31 -4.11 3.53
CA HIS A 44 7.11 -4.93 2.64
C HIS A 44 7.82 -4.08 1.58
N HIS A 45 8.89 -4.64 1.03
CA HIS A 45 9.61 -4.11 -0.13
C HIS A 45 9.80 -5.20 -1.20
N LEU A 46 9.76 -4.80 -2.47
CA LEU A 46 10.03 -5.69 -3.60
C LEU A 46 11.50 -6.16 -3.59
N LYS A 47 11.75 -7.42 -3.92
CA LYS A 47 13.11 -7.97 -4.00
C LYS A 47 13.23 -9.03 -5.09
N PHE A 48 14.41 -9.10 -5.71
CA PHE A 48 14.76 -10.13 -6.67
C PHE A 48 15.92 -10.96 -6.16
N HIS A 49 15.59 -12.08 -5.51
CA HIS A 49 16.58 -12.99 -4.93
C HIS A 49 16.30 -14.46 -5.25
N TYR A 50 15.49 -14.72 -6.27
CA TYR A 50 15.09 -16.05 -6.69
C TYR A 50 15.17 -16.16 -8.21
N TYR A 51 15.77 -17.24 -8.71
CA TYR A 51 15.87 -17.48 -10.15
C TYR A 51 14.72 -18.35 -10.62
N SER A 52 13.89 -17.82 -11.52
CA SER A 52 12.82 -18.55 -12.19
C SER A 52 13.29 -19.03 -13.56
N SER A 53 13.22 -20.35 -13.79
CA SER A 53 13.47 -20.91 -15.12
C SER A 53 12.43 -20.47 -16.15
N GLY A 54 11.18 -20.25 -15.72
CA GLY A 54 10.10 -19.78 -16.60
C GLY A 54 10.26 -18.33 -17.04
N ARG A 55 10.89 -17.48 -16.20
CA ARG A 55 11.20 -16.08 -16.55
C ARG A 55 12.61 -15.88 -17.10
N GLY A 56 13.46 -16.90 -17.05
CA GLY A 56 14.87 -16.84 -17.49
C GLY A 56 15.77 -15.94 -16.62
N GLY A 57 15.30 -15.50 -15.46
CA GLY A 57 15.97 -14.51 -14.61
C GLY A 57 15.37 -14.42 -13.21
N GLY A 58 15.65 -13.32 -12.53
CA GLY A 58 15.06 -12.96 -11.25
C GLY A 58 13.54 -12.92 -11.31
N ALA A 59 12.86 -13.60 -10.40
CA ALA A 59 11.43 -13.42 -10.17
C ALA A 59 11.18 -12.56 -8.93
N ALA A 60 10.05 -11.86 -8.96
CA ALA A 60 9.68 -10.89 -7.94
C ALA A 60 9.32 -11.60 -6.63
N ASP A 61 9.75 -11.04 -5.51
CA ASP A 61 9.31 -11.40 -4.17
C ASP A 61 8.99 -10.11 -3.40
N VAL A 62 8.19 -10.23 -2.33
CA VAL A 62 8.00 -9.17 -1.35
C VAL A 62 8.53 -9.65 -0.01
N VAL A 63 9.43 -8.87 0.59
CA VAL A 63 10.03 -9.20 1.88
C VAL A 63 9.60 -8.20 2.95
N PRO A 64 9.33 -8.65 4.19
CA PRO A 64 9.09 -7.74 5.29
C PRO A 64 10.31 -6.84 5.54
N VAL A 65 10.07 -5.56 5.81
CA VAL A 65 11.11 -4.58 6.17
C VAL A 65 10.80 -4.00 7.55
N ASP A 66 9.82 -3.11 7.63
CA ASP A 66 9.32 -2.45 8.83
C ASP A 66 7.94 -1.83 8.55
N GLU A 67 7.29 -1.22 9.54
CA GLU A 67 5.95 -0.62 9.38
C GLU A 67 5.91 0.72 8.63
N TYR A 68 7.04 1.26 8.16
CA TYR A 68 7.12 2.54 7.45
C TYR A 68 7.26 2.36 5.94
N HIS A 69 7.40 1.12 5.48
CA HIS A 69 7.42 0.75 4.06
C HIS A 69 6.05 0.30 3.56
N ALA A 70 5.82 0.46 2.27
CA ALA A 70 4.70 -0.16 1.57
C ALA A 70 5.08 -0.46 0.12
N THR A 71 4.66 -1.62 -0.40
CA THR A 71 4.87 -2.02 -1.79
C THR A 71 3.60 -1.82 -2.60
N PRO A 72 3.62 -1.08 -3.72
CA PRO A 72 2.45 -0.91 -4.57
C PRO A 72 2.13 -2.18 -5.35
N GLY A 73 0.84 -2.41 -5.62
CA GLY A 73 0.33 -3.53 -6.39
C GLY A 73 -1.17 -3.39 -6.63
N ALA A 74 -1.87 -4.51 -6.78
CA ALA A 74 -3.31 -4.53 -6.95
C ALA A 74 -3.97 -5.58 -6.06
N LEU A 75 -5.15 -5.25 -5.57
CA LEU A 75 -6.01 -6.14 -4.81
C LEU A 75 -7.01 -6.79 -5.77
N PHE A 76 -7.14 -8.10 -5.68
CA PHE A 76 -8.02 -8.92 -6.51
C PHE A 76 -9.00 -9.70 -5.64
N GLU A 77 -10.21 -9.91 -6.16
CA GLU A 77 -11.08 -10.98 -5.73
C GLU A 77 -10.86 -12.21 -6.60
N VAL A 78 -10.68 -13.36 -5.97
CA VAL A 78 -10.39 -14.62 -6.66
C VAL A 78 -11.41 -15.67 -6.29
N ASP A 79 -12.03 -16.27 -7.30
CA ASP A 79 -12.87 -17.46 -7.11
C ASP A 79 -12.04 -18.72 -6.86
N GLU A 80 -12.71 -19.83 -6.56
CA GLU A 80 -12.03 -21.08 -6.20
C GLU A 80 -11.23 -21.70 -7.36
N GLU A 81 -11.70 -21.59 -8.61
CA GLU A 81 -11.05 -22.18 -9.78
C GLU A 81 -9.80 -21.37 -10.19
N ALA A 82 -9.93 -20.05 -10.22
CA ALA A 82 -8.80 -19.14 -10.44
C ALA A 82 -7.78 -19.24 -9.30
N TRP A 83 -8.21 -19.50 -8.05
CA TRP A 83 -7.28 -19.73 -6.95
C TRP A 83 -6.40 -20.97 -7.17
N LEU A 84 -7.00 -22.09 -7.61
CA LEU A 84 -6.23 -23.29 -7.95
C LEU A 84 -5.25 -23.04 -9.11
N THR A 85 -5.68 -22.25 -10.10
CA THR A 85 -4.82 -21.84 -11.22
C THR A 85 -3.66 -20.94 -10.77
N LEU A 86 -3.89 -20.03 -9.83
CA LEU A 86 -2.84 -19.23 -9.19
C LEU A 86 -1.85 -20.11 -8.44
N LEU A 87 -2.31 -21.06 -7.63
CA LEU A 87 -1.42 -21.99 -6.91
C LEU A 87 -0.49 -22.74 -7.88
N GLU A 88 -1.01 -23.16 -9.03
CA GLU A 88 -0.20 -23.77 -10.08
C GLU A 88 0.80 -22.78 -10.69
N LYS A 89 0.36 -21.54 -11.00
CA LYS A 89 1.21 -20.48 -11.58
C LYS A 89 2.40 -20.15 -10.69
N GLU A 90 2.15 -20.00 -9.40
CA GLU A 90 3.16 -19.68 -8.40
C GLU A 90 4.00 -20.91 -7.99
N GLY A 91 3.65 -22.10 -8.50
CA GLY A 91 4.30 -23.35 -8.13
C GLY A 91 4.21 -23.63 -6.63
N ALA A 92 3.13 -23.19 -5.99
CA ALA A 92 2.93 -23.30 -4.56
C ALA A 92 2.68 -24.76 -4.13
N PRO A 93 3.15 -25.19 -2.95
CA PRO A 93 3.98 -24.45 -1.99
C PRO A 93 5.49 -24.67 -2.20
N ARG A 94 5.96 -25.06 -3.41
CA ARG A 94 7.36 -25.48 -3.65
C ARG A 94 8.30 -24.35 -4.05
N TYR A 95 7.76 -23.28 -4.63
CA TYR A 95 8.52 -22.13 -5.13
C TYR A 95 8.11 -20.86 -4.39
N TYR A 96 6.79 -20.63 -4.33
CA TYR A 96 6.17 -19.63 -3.48
C TYR A 96 5.29 -20.31 -2.43
N GLU A 97 5.08 -19.62 -1.32
CA GLU A 97 4.16 -20.01 -0.25
C GLU A 97 3.14 -18.90 -0.02
N GLU A 98 1.93 -19.28 0.40
CA GLU A 98 0.88 -18.34 0.78
C GLU A 98 1.25 -17.61 2.09
N LYS A 99 1.01 -16.30 2.14
CA LYS A 99 1.13 -15.46 3.34
C LYS A 99 -0.11 -14.58 3.49
N GLU A 100 -0.67 -14.54 4.70
CA GLU A 100 -1.64 -13.52 5.09
C GLU A 100 -0.90 -12.19 5.29
N VAL A 101 -1.41 -11.13 4.67
CA VAL A 101 -0.82 -9.79 4.70
C VAL A 101 -1.89 -8.71 4.87
N LEU A 102 -1.47 -7.52 5.31
CA LEU A 102 -2.30 -6.34 5.41
C LEU A 102 -2.09 -5.44 4.19
N VAL A 103 -3.20 -5.09 3.53
CA VAL A 103 -3.21 -4.35 2.28
C VAL A 103 -4.12 -3.13 2.41
N VAL A 104 -3.63 -1.95 2.08
CA VAL A 104 -4.43 -0.72 2.04
C VAL A 104 -5.02 -0.55 0.65
N GLY A 105 -6.35 -0.49 0.56
CA GLY A 105 -7.10 -0.15 -0.66
C GLY A 105 -7.00 1.34 -0.99
N GLN A 106 -7.61 1.74 -2.11
CA GLN A 106 -7.57 3.13 -2.57
C GLN A 106 -8.33 4.09 -1.64
N ASP A 107 -9.33 3.58 -0.94
CA ASP A 107 -10.12 4.28 0.06
C ASP A 107 -9.46 4.35 1.44
N GLY A 108 -8.20 3.90 1.58
CA GLY A 108 -7.51 3.86 2.86
C GLY A 108 -7.98 2.74 3.81
N THR A 109 -8.91 1.88 3.37
CA THR A 109 -9.34 0.71 4.16
C THR A 109 -8.25 -0.35 4.17
N ILE A 110 -7.97 -0.90 5.36
CA ILE A 110 -7.04 -2.03 5.52
C ILE A 110 -7.80 -3.35 5.35
N HIS A 111 -7.35 -4.17 4.41
CA HIS A 111 -7.84 -5.51 4.13
C HIS A 111 -6.82 -6.57 4.56
N LYS A 112 -7.32 -7.70 5.06
CA LYS A 112 -6.53 -8.93 5.11
C LYS A 112 -6.62 -9.63 3.76
N ALA A 113 -5.49 -9.88 3.13
CA ALA A 113 -5.40 -10.55 1.84
C ALA A 113 -4.33 -11.66 1.90
N THR A 114 -4.38 -12.57 0.94
CA THR A 114 -3.29 -13.53 0.71
C THR A 114 -2.35 -12.98 -0.35
N THR A 115 -1.06 -13.16 -0.15
CA THR A 115 -0.05 -12.97 -1.20
C THR A 115 0.84 -14.20 -1.27
N PHE A 116 1.67 -14.26 -2.31
CA PHE A 116 2.65 -15.33 -2.48
C PHE A 116 4.04 -14.77 -2.22
N THR A 117 4.85 -15.43 -1.39
CA THR A 117 6.27 -15.05 -1.16
C THR A 117 7.18 -16.22 -1.49
N VAL A 118 8.40 -15.95 -1.96
CA VAL A 118 9.36 -17.01 -2.29
C VAL A 118 9.68 -17.83 -1.05
N CYS A 119 9.57 -19.15 -1.16
CA CYS A 119 9.92 -20.08 -0.07
C CYS A 119 11.38 -19.88 0.38
N GLU A 120 11.62 -19.85 1.69
CA GLU A 120 12.94 -19.58 2.28
C GLU A 120 14.08 -20.40 1.66
N HIS A 121 13.87 -21.71 1.45
CA HIS A 121 14.86 -22.61 0.86
C HIS A 121 15.19 -22.35 -0.62
N ARG A 122 14.45 -21.46 -1.30
CA ARG A 122 14.68 -21.03 -2.69
C ARG A 122 15.35 -19.66 -2.78
N GLN A 123 15.36 -18.90 -1.69
CA GLN A 123 15.93 -17.57 -1.65
C GLN A 123 17.45 -17.65 -1.77
N LYS A 124 18.02 -16.73 -2.56
CA LYS A 124 19.46 -16.57 -2.71
C LYS A 124 19.92 -15.38 -1.86
N PRO A 125 21.15 -15.42 -1.32
CA PRO A 125 21.68 -14.30 -0.53
C PRO A 125 22.04 -13.08 -1.39
N HIS A 126 22.02 -13.21 -2.72
CA HIS A 126 22.42 -12.17 -3.67
C HIS A 126 21.26 -11.81 -4.60
N PHE A 127 21.34 -10.59 -5.13
CA PHE A 127 20.46 -10.11 -6.18
C PHE A 127 20.51 -11.04 -7.41
N VAL A 128 19.34 -11.37 -7.94
CA VAL A 128 19.18 -12.12 -9.19
C VAL A 128 18.50 -11.19 -10.17
N CYS A 129 19.22 -10.74 -11.20
CA CYS A 129 18.69 -9.80 -12.17
C CYS A 129 17.48 -10.38 -12.92
N PRO A 130 16.29 -9.72 -12.89
CA PRO A 130 15.19 -10.08 -13.78
C PRO A 130 15.54 -9.77 -15.24
N THR A 131 14.84 -10.40 -16.17
CA THR A 131 14.92 -10.03 -17.59
C THR A 131 14.21 -8.69 -17.82
N ASP A 132 14.62 -7.95 -18.85
CA ASP A 132 13.99 -6.69 -19.22
C ASP A 132 12.50 -6.85 -19.53
N ASP A 133 12.15 -7.93 -20.23
CA ASP A 133 10.74 -8.27 -20.49
C ASP A 133 9.96 -8.45 -19.18
N TYR A 134 10.51 -9.17 -18.20
CA TYR A 134 9.82 -9.46 -16.95
C TYR A 134 9.66 -8.22 -16.06
N GLN A 135 10.71 -7.41 -15.88
CA GLN A 135 10.56 -6.15 -15.14
C GLN A 135 9.64 -5.16 -15.88
N GLY A 136 9.59 -5.22 -17.21
CA GLY A 136 8.67 -4.44 -18.04
C GLY A 136 7.20 -4.73 -17.74
N LEU A 137 6.83 -5.99 -17.49
CA LEU A 137 5.47 -6.37 -17.09
C LEU A 137 5.07 -5.70 -15.76
N ILE A 138 5.95 -5.77 -14.75
CA ILE A 138 5.69 -5.17 -13.44
C ILE A 138 5.58 -3.65 -13.58
N ARG A 139 6.52 -3.03 -14.29
CA ARG A 139 6.53 -1.57 -14.50
C ARG A 139 5.26 -1.09 -15.21
N THR A 140 4.86 -1.79 -16.27
CA THR A 140 3.64 -1.45 -17.03
C THR A 140 2.41 -1.63 -16.16
N GLY A 141 2.31 -2.76 -15.44
CA GLY A 141 1.22 -3.02 -14.51
C GLY A 141 1.07 -1.95 -13.42
N LEU A 142 2.17 -1.44 -12.86
CA LEU A 142 2.13 -0.33 -11.90
C LEU A 142 1.73 0.99 -12.59
N THR A 143 2.32 1.30 -13.73
CA THR A 143 2.11 2.57 -14.45
C THR A 143 0.66 2.71 -14.94
N ASP A 144 0.08 1.64 -15.50
CA ASP A 144 -1.31 1.62 -15.97
C ASP A 144 -2.32 1.89 -14.84
N ARG A 145 -1.90 1.64 -13.59
CA ARG A 145 -2.68 1.89 -12.37
C ARG A 145 -2.32 3.21 -11.68
N ASN A 146 -1.49 4.06 -12.31
CA ASN A 146 -0.96 5.28 -11.73
C ASN A 146 -0.25 5.05 -10.37
N LEU A 147 0.42 3.90 -10.23
CA LEU A 147 1.24 3.58 -9.07
C LEU A 147 2.72 3.89 -9.34
N PRO A 148 3.48 4.30 -8.32
CA PRO A 148 4.89 4.63 -8.49
C PRO A 148 5.74 3.38 -8.76
N THR A 149 6.77 3.55 -9.60
CA THR A 149 7.74 2.48 -9.91
C THR A 149 9.02 2.58 -9.08
N PHE A 150 9.12 3.56 -8.17
CA PHE A 150 10.33 3.84 -7.42
C PHE A 150 10.83 2.63 -6.60
N GLY A 151 9.94 1.90 -5.93
CA GLY A 151 10.31 0.67 -5.20
C GLY A 151 10.84 -0.43 -6.12
N LEU A 152 10.32 -0.54 -7.36
CA LEU A 152 10.88 -1.43 -8.38
C LEU A 152 12.28 -0.97 -8.79
N ASP A 153 12.46 0.33 -9.03
CA ASP A 153 13.75 0.92 -9.39
C ASP A 153 14.81 0.67 -8.30
N GLN A 154 14.44 0.80 -7.02
CA GLN A 154 15.30 0.46 -5.88
C GLN A 154 15.62 -1.04 -5.83
N ALA A 155 14.63 -1.91 -6.00
CA ALA A 155 14.82 -3.36 -5.97
C ALA A 155 15.80 -3.83 -7.08
N MET A 156 15.78 -3.18 -8.25
CA MET A 156 16.68 -3.45 -9.37
C MET A 156 18.15 -3.10 -9.07
N VAL A 157 18.41 -2.20 -8.13
CA VAL A 157 19.75 -1.83 -7.67
C VAL A 157 20.07 -2.37 -6.26
N HIS A 158 19.27 -3.35 -5.80
CA HIS A 158 19.42 -4.01 -4.50
C HIS A 158 19.39 -3.03 -3.31
N ARG A 159 18.45 -2.08 -3.36
CA ARG A 159 18.19 -1.10 -2.29
C ARG A 159 16.79 -1.22 -1.73
N PHE A 160 16.65 -0.81 -0.48
CA PHE A 160 15.42 -0.70 0.30
C PHE A 160 15.61 0.34 1.42
N ASP A 161 16.54 1.28 1.21
CA ASP A 161 16.96 2.30 2.19
C ASP A 161 16.00 3.49 2.26
N SER A 162 14.97 3.53 1.40
CA SER A 162 14.03 4.63 1.35
C SER A 162 12.61 4.12 1.11
N PRO A 163 11.64 4.50 1.94
CA PRO A 163 10.24 4.18 1.71
C PRO A 163 9.73 4.71 0.36
N THR A 164 8.82 3.97 -0.27
CA THR A 164 8.20 4.38 -1.54
C THR A 164 7.21 5.55 -1.37
N ILE A 165 6.65 5.71 -0.17
CA ILE A 165 5.75 6.83 0.18
C ILE A 165 6.50 7.75 1.14
N ASP A 166 6.73 8.98 0.69
CA ASP A 166 7.48 10.03 1.38
C ASP A 166 6.62 11.25 1.74
N HIS A 167 5.30 11.13 1.60
CA HIS A 167 4.34 12.18 1.92
C HIS A 167 3.46 11.82 3.12
N LEU A 168 3.08 12.84 3.90
CA LEU A 168 2.13 12.76 5.01
C LEU A 168 1.04 13.82 4.84
N PHE A 169 -0.22 13.41 4.89
CA PHE A 169 -1.37 14.31 4.92
C PHE A 169 -1.87 14.50 6.35
N ILE A 170 -1.96 15.76 6.76
CA ILE A 170 -2.41 16.19 8.08
C ILE A 170 -3.59 17.15 7.93
N TYR A 171 -4.55 17.10 8.85
CA TYR A 171 -5.81 17.84 8.76
C TYR A 171 -6.27 18.46 10.10
N GLY A 172 -5.41 18.44 11.12
CA GLY A 172 -5.77 18.81 12.48
C GLY A 172 -4.63 19.46 13.26
N THR A 173 -4.40 19.01 14.48
CA THR A 173 -3.50 19.68 15.44
C THR A 173 -2.01 19.73 15.04
N LEU A 174 -1.61 18.97 14.03
CA LEU A 174 -0.27 18.99 13.42
C LEU A 174 -0.11 20.07 12.33
N MET A 175 -1.22 20.63 11.82
CA MET A 175 -1.18 21.67 10.78
C MET A 175 -0.46 22.92 11.26
N THR A 176 0.02 23.71 10.32
CA THR A 176 0.72 24.97 10.57
C THR A 176 -0.13 25.91 11.41
N GLY A 177 0.46 26.48 12.46
CA GLY A 177 -0.22 27.35 13.41
C GLY A 177 -0.99 26.61 14.50
N GLN A 178 -1.10 25.27 14.44
CA GLN A 178 -1.72 24.46 15.47
C GLN A 178 -0.70 23.99 16.53
N VAL A 179 -1.23 23.56 17.68
CA VAL A 179 -0.44 23.36 18.91
C VAL A 179 0.62 22.25 18.84
N ARG A 180 0.50 21.30 17.91
CA ARG A 180 1.46 20.18 17.75
C ARG A 180 2.39 20.34 16.54
N HIS A 181 2.28 21.42 15.77
CA HIS A 181 3.07 21.63 14.54
C HIS A 181 4.59 21.50 14.76
N GLN A 182 5.10 22.02 15.89
CA GLN A 182 6.51 21.95 16.27
C GLN A 182 7.09 20.52 16.32
N HIS A 183 6.26 19.49 16.46
CA HIS A 183 6.73 18.10 16.45
C HIS A 183 6.97 17.56 15.03
N LEU A 184 6.30 18.14 14.04
CA LEU A 184 6.44 17.77 12.63
C LEU A 184 7.44 18.66 11.90
N GLU A 185 7.54 19.93 12.29
CA GLU A 185 8.38 20.96 11.67
C GLU A 185 9.82 20.50 11.30
N PRO A 186 10.56 19.74 12.14
CA PRO A 186 11.90 19.29 11.80
C PRO A 186 12.00 18.35 10.59
N PHE A 187 10.89 17.71 10.21
CA PHE A 187 10.83 16.72 9.13
C PHE A 187 10.31 17.29 7.80
N ILE A 188 9.85 18.54 7.77
CA ILE A 188 9.20 19.15 6.60
C ILE A 188 10.25 19.58 5.57
N LEU A 189 10.27 18.93 4.40
CA LEU A 189 11.02 19.41 3.22
C LEU A 189 10.22 20.43 2.40
N ALA A 190 8.94 20.14 2.20
CA ALA A 190 8.01 20.99 1.49
C ALA A 190 6.60 20.79 2.00
N LYS A 191 5.75 21.78 1.77
CA LYS A 191 4.35 21.79 2.19
C LYS A 191 3.46 22.42 1.13
N SER A 192 2.28 21.86 0.94
CA SER A 192 1.22 22.46 0.14
C SER A 192 -0.14 22.28 0.82
N ASN A 193 -1.12 23.12 0.46
CA ASN A 193 -2.51 22.84 0.80
C ASN A 193 -2.99 21.64 -0.02
N ALA A 194 -3.80 20.80 0.59
CA ALA A 194 -4.32 19.62 -0.06
C ALA A 194 -5.67 19.20 0.50
N GLN A 195 -6.29 18.21 -0.14
CA GLN A 195 -7.54 17.62 0.31
C GLN A 195 -7.59 16.13 -0.04
N THR A 196 -8.48 15.42 0.63
CA THR A 196 -8.76 14.01 0.37
C THR A 196 -10.24 13.71 0.65
N ASN A 197 -10.70 12.53 0.23
CA ASN A 197 -12.04 12.07 0.55
C ASN A 197 -12.10 11.63 2.02
N GLY A 198 -13.14 12.05 2.74
CA GLY A 198 -13.35 11.67 4.13
C GLY A 198 -14.35 12.58 4.82
N VAL A 199 -14.71 12.22 6.05
CA VAL A 199 -15.58 13.02 6.91
C VAL A 199 -14.78 13.43 8.14
N LEU A 200 -14.79 14.72 8.44
CA LEU A 200 -14.07 15.29 9.57
C LEU A 200 -15.02 15.43 10.77
N HIS A 201 -14.58 14.98 11.93
CA HIS A 201 -15.36 15.01 13.16
C HIS A 201 -14.65 15.82 14.24
N HIS A 202 -15.43 16.53 15.06
CA HIS A 202 -14.96 17.29 16.19
C HIS A 202 -14.91 16.40 17.45
N LEU A 203 -13.73 15.97 17.88
CA LEU A 203 -13.55 15.07 19.04
C LEU A 203 -13.27 15.82 20.36
N GLY A 204 -13.57 17.12 20.38
CA GLY A 204 -13.35 17.98 21.54
C GLY A 204 -12.17 18.91 21.32
N THR A 205 -10.97 18.52 21.76
CA THR A 205 -9.78 19.38 21.63
C THR A 205 -8.97 19.14 20.35
N TYR A 206 -9.38 18.16 19.54
CA TYR A 206 -8.75 17.79 18.28
C TYR A 206 -9.81 17.23 17.32
N PRO A 207 -9.57 17.28 16.00
CA PRO A 207 -10.44 16.62 15.04
C PRO A 207 -10.06 15.15 14.84
N GLY A 208 -10.95 14.36 14.26
CA GLY A 208 -10.65 13.03 13.72
C GLY A 208 -11.31 12.80 12.38
N MET A 209 -10.55 12.27 11.42
CA MET A 209 -11.05 11.92 10.09
C MET A 209 -11.50 10.47 10.06
N ARG A 210 -12.65 10.19 9.44
CA ARG A 210 -13.07 8.85 9.04
C ARG A 210 -13.14 8.79 7.51
N MET A 211 -12.85 7.61 6.94
CA MET A 211 -13.07 7.39 5.51
C MET A 211 -14.56 7.44 5.19
N GLY A 212 -14.91 8.10 4.08
CA GLY A 212 -16.30 8.29 3.67
C GLY A 212 -16.48 9.29 2.55
N GLU A 213 -17.73 9.51 2.16
CA GLU A 213 -18.11 10.46 1.10
C GLU A 213 -18.17 11.88 1.66
N GLY A 214 -17.08 12.62 1.51
CA GLY A 214 -16.91 13.99 1.95
C GLY A 214 -15.54 14.52 1.53
N ILE A 215 -15.22 15.78 1.86
CA ILE A 215 -13.91 16.35 1.58
C ILE A 215 -13.30 16.84 2.90
N VAL A 216 -12.10 16.36 3.21
CA VAL A 216 -11.28 16.88 4.30
C VAL A 216 -10.15 17.70 3.70
N HIS A 217 -10.00 18.93 4.18
CA HIS A 217 -8.94 19.84 3.78
C HIS A 217 -7.81 19.82 4.82
N GLY A 218 -6.58 19.87 4.34
CA GLY A 218 -5.41 19.80 5.18
C GLY A 218 -4.15 20.29 4.49
N GLU A 219 -3.01 19.87 5.03
CA GLU A 219 -1.69 20.13 4.50
C GLU A 219 -1.05 18.81 4.06
N LEU A 220 -0.46 18.80 2.87
CA LEU A 220 0.37 17.73 2.37
C LEU A 220 1.84 18.07 2.61
N ILE A 221 2.52 17.21 3.34
CA ILE A 221 3.91 17.38 3.78
C ILE A 221 4.78 16.39 3.02
N HIS A 222 5.84 16.88 2.38
CA HIS A 222 6.93 16.05 1.88
C HIS A 222 7.98 15.91 3.00
N ILE A 223 8.33 14.68 3.34
CA ILE A 223 9.06 14.33 4.56
C ILE A 223 10.53 14.04 4.25
N SER A 224 11.45 14.51 5.10
CA SER A 224 12.90 14.26 4.95
C SER A 224 13.35 12.86 5.40
N ASP A 225 12.87 12.42 6.56
CA ASP A 225 13.14 11.12 7.16
C ASP A 225 11.81 10.48 7.54
N VAL A 226 11.31 9.61 6.65
CA VAL A 226 9.97 9.02 6.75
C VAL A 226 9.84 8.17 8.00
N GLU A 227 10.82 7.31 8.29
CA GLU A 227 10.78 6.43 9.46
C GLU A 227 10.77 7.24 10.77
N ALA A 228 11.71 8.18 10.93
CA ALA A 228 11.78 8.97 12.15
C ALA A 228 10.55 9.88 12.32
N CYS A 229 10.04 10.45 11.22
CA CYS A 229 8.84 11.28 11.23
C CYS A 229 7.61 10.47 11.64
N LEU A 230 7.35 9.36 10.94
CA LEU A 230 6.18 8.52 11.18
C LEU A 230 6.20 7.93 12.59
N LYS A 231 7.34 7.43 13.06
CA LYS A 231 7.50 6.96 14.44
C LYS A 231 7.11 8.05 15.46
N ARG A 232 7.52 9.30 15.24
CA ARG A 232 7.18 10.41 16.13
C ARG A 232 5.68 10.75 16.06
N MET A 233 5.07 10.66 14.88
CA MET A 233 3.65 10.91 14.70
C MET A 233 2.80 9.79 15.31
N ASP A 234 3.24 8.53 15.23
CA ASP A 234 2.59 7.37 15.87
C ASP A 234 2.44 7.57 17.38
N GLU A 235 3.48 8.06 18.05
CA GLU A 235 3.44 8.39 19.48
C GLU A 235 2.41 9.47 19.82
N ILE A 236 2.25 10.46 18.93
CA ILE A 236 1.35 11.60 19.13
C ILE A 236 -0.10 11.23 18.87
N GLU A 237 -0.33 10.45 17.81
CA GLU A 237 -1.66 10.02 17.36
C GLU A 237 -2.09 8.71 18.06
N GLY A 238 -1.24 8.12 18.89
CA GLY A 238 -1.57 6.89 19.63
C GLY A 238 -1.81 5.70 18.70
N PHE A 239 -1.05 5.62 17.60
CA PHE A 239 -1.01 4.45 16.73
C PHE A 239 -0.11 3.39 17.35
N LEU A 240 -0.65 2.18 17.55
CA LEU A 240 0.06 1.10 18.25
C LEU A 240 0.64 0.03 17.30
N GLY A 241 0.53 0.24 15.98
CA GLY A 241 0.95 -0.69 14.94
C GLY A 241 -0.23 -1.32 14.19
N PHE A 242 0.03 -1.75 12.96
CA PHE A 242 -1.02 -2.30 12.08
C PHE A 242 -1.63 -3.60 12.62
N GLY A 243 -2.93 -3.76 12.41
CA GLY A 243 -3.68 -4.94 12.84
C GLY A 243 -4.09 -4.94 14.32
N ARG A 244 -3.75 -3.88 15.06
CA ARG A 244 -4.29 -3.62 16.40
C ARG A 244 -5.63 -2.91 16.31
N ASN A 245 -6.47 -3.09 17.33
CA ASN A 245 -7.80 -2.51 17.41
C ASN A 245 -7.96 -1.55 18.61
N ASP A 246 -6.86 -1.22 19.27
CA ASP A 246 -6.78 -0.36 20.46
C ASP A 246 -5.94 0.90 20.22
N SER A 247 -5.59 1.20 18.97
CA SER A 247 -5.05 2.49 18.56
C SER A 247 -6.10 3.59 18.75
N LEU A 248 -5.65 4.82 19.05
CA LEU A 248 -6.54 5.99 19.02
C LEU A 248 -6.84 6.41 17.57
N PHE A 249 -5.79 6.43 16.75
CA PHE A 249 -5.87 6.60 15.31
C PHE A 249 -5.13 5.47 14.61
N ASP A 250 -5.69 4.99 13.50
CA ASP A 250 -5.01 4.06 12.60
C ASP A 250 -4.23 4.84 11.55
N ARG A 251 -2.96 4.49 11.36
CA ARG A 251 -2.20 4.98 10.20
C ARG A 251 -2.67 4.23 8.95
N THR A 252 -2.86 4.96 7.85
CA THR A 252 -3.21 4.36 6.55
C THR A 252 -2.60 5.16 5.39
N ILE A 253 -2.81 4.69 4.17
CA ILE A 253 -2.35 5.30 2.91
C ILE A 253 -3.57 5.76 2.12
N ILE A 254 -3.55 7.00 1.65
CA ILE A 254 -4.66 7.58 0.87
C ILE A 254 -4.14 8.36 -0.34
N GLN A 255 -5.01 8.57 -1.33
CA GLN A 255 -4.78 9.55 -2.37
C GLN A 255 -5.16 10.95 -1.88
N VAL A 256 -4.27 11.89 -2.14
CA VAL A 256 -4.39 13.28 -1.70
C VAL A 256 -4.22 14.18 -2.91
N GLN A 257 -5.20 15.07 -3.12
CA GLN A 257 -5.18 16.05 -4.20
C GLN A 257 -4.57 17.36 -3.70
N SER A 258 -3.49 17.79 -4.33
CA SER A 258 -2.89 19.12 -4.15
C SER A 258 -2.84 19.87 -5.47
N ASP A 259 -2.39 21.13 -5.44
CA ASP A 259 -2.22 21.96 -6.63
C ASP A 259 -1.21 21.36 -7.64
N SER A 260 -0.31 20.48 -7.19
CA SER A 260 0.69 19.82 -8.04
C SER A 260 0.21 18.48 -8.62
N GLY A 261 -0.97 18.01 -8.23
CA GLY A 261 -1.54 16.73 -8.69
C GLY A 261 -1.99 15.83 -7.55
N THR A 262 -2.32 14.58 -7.90
CA THR A 262 -2.69 13.55 -6.91
C THR A 262 -1.44 12.78 -6.51
N VAL A 263 -1.21 12.62 -5.21
CA VAL A 263 -0.12 11.81 -4.65
C VAL A 263 -0.66 10.82 -3.64
N TRP A 264 0.07 9.73 -3.43
CA TRP A 264 -0.17 8.83 -2.30
C TRP A 264 0.55 9.35 -1.07
N ALA A 265 -0.14 9.37 0.07
CA ALA A 265 0.43 9.86 1.32
C ALA A 265 -0.04 9.00 2.49
N TRP A 266 0.80 8.91 3.51
CA TRP A 266 0.38 8.45 4.82
C TRP A 266 -0.62 9.43 5.43
N THR A 267 -1.52 8.95 6.26
CA THR A 267 -2.39 9.76 7.11
C THR A 267 -2.81 8.97 8.35
N TYR A 268 -3.50 9.62 9.27
CA TYR A 268 -4.09 9.01 10.45
C TYR A 268 -5.60 9.13 10.37
N VAL A 269 -6.34 8.05 10.58
CA VAL A 269 -7.81 8.04 10.62
C VAL A 269 -8.26 7.63 12.01
N TYR A 270 -9.34 8.25 12.51
CA TYR A 270 -9.82 7.98 13.86
C TYR A 270 -10.36 6.54 13.94
N ALA A 271 -9.87 5.77 14.91
CA ALA A 271 -10.14 4.33 14.96
C ALA A 271 -11.54 3.99 15.51
N ASP A 272 -12.07 4.83 16.41
CA ASP A 272 -13.37 4.57 17.06
C ASP A 272 -14.56 5.14 16.27
N HIS A 273 -15.76 4.81 16.77
CA HIS A 273 -17.03 5.27 16.25
C HIS A 273 -17.25 6.75 16.59
N VAL A 274 -17.89 7.44 15.66
CA VAL A 274 -18.26 8.85 15.77
C VAL A 274 -19.74 8.99 15.42
N GLY A 275 -20.41 9.92 16.09
CA GLY A 275 -21.80 10.27 15.81
C GLY A 275 -21.90 11.35 14.74
N ASP A 276 -23.02 11.38 14.01
CA ASP A 276 -23.30 12.37 12.97
C ASP A 276 -23.32 13.81 13.52
N ASP A 277 -23.63 13.99 14.80
CA ASP A 277 -23.63 15.26 15.51
C ASP A 277 -22.24 15.87 15.71
N SER A 278 -21.18 15.08 15.52
CA SER A 278 -19.79 15.54 15.60
C SER A 278 -19.22 16.03 14.26
N ILE A 279 -19.96 15.89 13.15
CA ILE A 279 -19.45 16.22 11.81
C ILE A 279 -19.12 17.72 11.70
N ILE A 280 -17.97 18.02 11.11
CA ILE A 280 -17.55 19.36 10.71
C ILE A 280 -17.85 19.49 9.22
N ASP A 281 -19.02 20.05 8.87
CA ASP A 281 -19.51 20.13 7.48
C ASP A 281 -18.55 20.85 6.51
N SER A 282 -17.72 21.75 7.03
CA SER A 282 -16.73 22.48 6.22
C SER A 282 -15.54 21.62 5.80
N GLY A 283 -15.33 20.47 6.43
CA GLY A 283 -14.15 19.62 6.24
C GLY A 283 -12.84 20.29 6.68
N ARG A 284 -12.90 21.38 7.45
CA ARG A 284 -11.74 22.21 7.83
C ARG A 284 -11.65 22.35 9.34
N TRP A 285 -10.50 21.96 9.89
CA TRP A 285 -10.11 22.31 11.25
C TRP A 285 -9.44 23.69 11.27
N ASN A 286 -9.87 24.56 12.20
CA ASN A 286 -9.33 25.91 12.37
C ASN A 286 -8.87 26.11 13.82
#